data_AF-A0A2V9BW30-F1
#
_entry.id   AF-A0A2V9BW30-F1
#
_cell.length_a   1.000
_cell.length_b   1.000
_cell.length_c   1.000
_cell.angle_alpha   90.00
_cell.angle_beta   90.00
_cell.angle_gamma   90.00
#
_symmetry.space_group_name_H-M   'P 1'
#
loop_
_entity.id
_entity.type
_entity.pdbx_description
1 polymer ?
#
loop_
_entity_poly.entity_id
_entity_poly.type
_entity_poly.pdbx_seq_one_letter_code
_entity_poly.pdbx_strand_id
1 'polypeptide(L)' 'MDAKNMFDPVEGPYAGPNTRIGIATVIVWHNADHYGQMTLYLRENNTVPPASRTNPPELHDSY' A
#
# COMPACT_ATOMS: atom_id res chain seq x y z
N MET A 1 -21.83 -9.82 -24.88
CA MET A 1 -21.02 -9.39 -23.73
C MET A 1 -19.70 -10.11 -23.87
N ASP A 2 -18.71 -9.48 -24.49
CA ASP A 2 -17.40 -10.12 -24.63
C ASP A 2 -16.70 -10.12 -23.27
N ALA A 3 -16.16 -11.27 -22.88
CA ALA A 3 -15.49 -11.45 -21.60
C ALA A 3 -14.17 -10.67 -21.57
N LYS A 4 -14.25 -9.35 -21.33
CA LYS A 4 -13.10 -8.50 -21.03
C LYS A 4 -12.48 -9.02 -19.74
N ASN A 5 -11.41 -9.78 -19.89
CA ASN A 5 -10.84 -10.65 -18.88
C ASN A 5 -9.78 -9.90 -18.07
N MET A 6 -9.54 -10.33 -16.84
CA MET A 6 -8.46 -9.84 -15.98
C MET A 6 -7.06 -10.11 -16.53
N PHE A 7 -6.92 -11.10 -17.43
CA PHE A 7 -5.66 -11.45 -18.12
C PHE A 7 -5.42 -10.67 -19.42
N ASP A 8 -6.35 -9.79 -19.83
CA ASP A 8 -6.14 -8.96 -21.01
C ASP A 8 -4.94 -8.01 -20.79
N PRO A 9 -4.09 -7.81 -21.80
CA PRO A 9 -2.93 -6.93 -21.69
C PRO A 9 -3.35 -5.46 -21.62
N VAL A 10 -2.52 -4.69 -20.94
CA VAL A 10 -2.59 -3.25 -20.80
C VAL A 10 -1.18 -2.70 -21.03
N GLU A 11 -1.10 -1.80 -22.00
CA GLU A 11 0.12 -1.04 -22.29
C GLU A 11 0.22 0.18 -21.39
N GLY A 12 1.43 0.59 -21.07
CA GLY A 12 1.66 1.79 -20.26
C GLY A 12 3.14 2.01 -19.95
N PRO A 13 3.52 3.26 -19.61
CA PRO A 13 4.90 3.61 -19.33
C PRO A 13 5.42 3.08 -17.98
N TYR A 14 4.53 2.65 -17.09
CA TYR A 14 4.87 2.14 -15.77
C TYR A 14 4.13 0.83 -15.52
N ALA A 15 4.89 -0.19 -15.11
CA ALA A 15 4.39 -1.55 -14.86
C ALA A 15 3.67 -2.22 -16.05
N GLY A 16 3.93 -1.75 -17.28
CA GLY A 16 3.46 -2.34 -18.54
C GLY A 16 4.64 -2.77 -19.45
N PRO A 17 4.39 -3.61 -20.48
CA PRO A 17 3.12 -4.30 -20.75
C PRO A 17 2.81 -5.35 -19.68
N ASN A 18 1.55 -5.40 -19.23
CA ASN A 18 1.12 -6.28 -18.15
C ASN A 18 -0.37 -6.60 -18.27
N THR A 19 -0.87 -7.56 -17.49
CA THR A 19 -2.30 -7.85 -17.42
C THR A 19 -3.01 -6.86 -16.49
N ARG A 20 -4.32 -6.68 -16.66
CA ARG A 20 -5.12 -5.84 -15.73
C ARG A 20 -4.95 -6.27 -14.27
N ILE A 21 -4.98 -7.58 -13.99
CA ILE A 21 -4.76 -8.10 -12.63
C ILE A 21 -3.30 -7.95 -12.16
N GLY A 22 -2.35 -8.03 -13.07
CA GLY A 22 -0.94 -7.76 -12.79
C GLY A 22 -0.72 -6.32 -12.33
N ILE A 23 -1.35 -5.35 -12.99
CA ILE A 23 -1.31 -3.94 -12.57
C ILE A 23 -1.94 -3.76 -11.17
N ALA A 24 -3.09 -4.39 -10.91
CA ALA A 24 -3.71 -4.33 -9.58
C ALA A 24 -2.79 -4.91 -8.48
N THR A 25 -2.09 -6.00 -8.77
CA THR A 25 -1.09 -6.57 -7.86
C THR A 25 0.09 -5.63 -7.63
N VAL A 26 0.59 -4.98 -8.70
CA VAL A 26 1.67 -3.98 -8.61
C VAL A 26 1.26 -2.82 -7.72
N ILE A 27 0.01 -2.35 -7.79
CA ILE A 27 -0.49 -1.29 -6.91
C ILE A 27 -0.35 -1.71 -5.45
N VAL A 28 -0.83 -2.90 -5.08
CA VAL A 28 -0.75 -3.38 -3.69
C VAL A 28 0.71 -3.49 -3.23
N TRP A 29 1.58 -4.10 -4.05
CA TRP A 29 3.00 -4.23 -3.74
C TRP A 29 3.69 -2.87 -3.58
N HIS A 30 3.47 -1.94 -4.51
CA HIS A 30 4.13 -0.64 -4.53
C HIS A 30 3.72 0.23 -3.33
N ASN A 31 2.45 0.16 -2.91
CA ASN A 31 2.01 0.79 -1.66
C ASN A 31 2.76 0.24 -0.45
N ALA A 32 2.97 -1.08 -0.38
CA ALA A 32 3.71 -1.70 0.71
C ALA A 32 5.20 -1.31 0.69
N ASP A 33 5.82 -1.22 -0.49
CA ASP A 33 7.21 -0.76 -0.66
C ASP A 33 7.38 0.68 -0.12
N HIS A 34 6.53 1.61 -0.55
CA HIS A 34 6.55 2.98 -0.05
C HIS A 34 6.25 3.08 1.46
N TYR A 35 5.32 2.27 1.97
CA TYR A 35 5.09 2.21 3.41
C TYR A 35 6.34 1.75 4.18
N GLY A 36 7.10 0.80 3.62
CA GLY A 36 8.40 0.38 4.14
C GLY A 36 9.39 1.53 4.21
N GLN A 37 9.54 2.30 3.12
CA GLN A 37 10.41 3.48 3.08
C GLN A 37 10.01 4.53 4.11
N MET A 38 8.72 4.87 4.22
CA MET A 38 8.22 5.79 5.25
C MET A 38 8.53 5.32 6.66
N THR A 39 8.40 4.01 6.92
CA THR A 39 8.69 3.42 8.23
C THR A 39 10.17 3.58 8.58
N LEU A 40 11.08 3.43 7.62
CA LEU A 40 12.52 3.68 7.82
C LEU A 40 12.78 5.15 8.18
N TYR A 41 12.22 6.10 7.44
CA TYR A 41 12.39 7.53 7.74
C TYR A 41 11.86 7.93 9.12
N LEU A 42 10.74 7.34 9.56
CA LEU A 42 10.23 7.58 10.91
C LEU A 42 11.24 7.10 11.96
N ARG A 43 11.82 5.90 11.79
CA ARG A 43 12.81 5.35 12.73
C ARG A 43 14.12 6.12 12.74
N GLU A 44 14.62 6.50 11.57
CA GLU A 44 15.82 7.35 11.45
C GLU A 44 15.64 8.71 12.13
N ASN A 45 14.41 9.21 12.18
CA ASN A 45 14.02 10.43 12.88
C ASN A 45 13.52 10.18 14.32
N ASN A 46 13.87 9.06 14.95
CA ASN A 46 13.49 8.68 16.32
C ASN A 46 11.97 8.69 16.59
N THR A 47 11.14 8.56 15.57
CA THR A 47 9.68 8.49 15.66
C THR A 47 9.20 7.06 15.55
N VAL A 48 8.38 6.61 16.50
CA VAL A 48 7.78 5.26 16.47
C VAL A 48 6.71 5.19 15.36
N PRO A 49 6.86 4.28 14.38
CA PRO A 49 5.88 4.10 13.31
C PRO A 49 4.50 3.75 13.86
N PRO A 50 3.39 4.21 13.23
CA PRO A 50 2.03 4.03 13.76
C PRO A 50 1.68 2.57 14.10
N ALA A 51 1.98 1.62 13.21
CA ALA A 51 1.69 0.21 13.44
C ALA A 51 2.54 -0.46 14.54
N SER A 52 3.62 0.20 14.99
CA SER A 52 4.46 -0.26 16.10
C SER A 52 4.10 0.40 17.44
N ARG A 53 3.11 1.30 17.46
CA ARG A 53 2.63 1.92 18.70
C ARG A 53 1.79 0.92 19.51
N THR A 54 1.86 1.02 20.82
CA THR A 54 0.93 0.33 21.72
C THR A 54 -0.49 0.84 21.50
N ASN A 55 -1.49 0.02 21.85
CA ASN A 55 -2.88 0.48 21.84
C ASN A 55 -3.01 1.79 22.64
N PRO A 56 -3.78 2.76 22.14
CA PRO A 56 -4.08 3.96 22.91
C PRO A 56 -4.82 3.56 24.20
N PRO A 57 -4.68 4.35 25.28
CA PRO A 57 -5.47 4.16 26.49
C PRO A 57 -6.97 4.22 26.17
N GLU A 58 -7.79 3.59 27.01
CA GLU A 58 -9.25 3.64 26.86
C GLU A 58 -9.73 5.09 26.83
N LEU A 59 -10.65 5.39 25.91
CA LEU A 59 -11.27 6.70 25.81
C LEU A 59 -12.16 6.90 27.05
N HIS A 60 -11.75 7.76 27.98
CA HIS A 60 -12.61 8.18 29.08
C HIS A 60 -13.47 9.36 28.63
N ASP A 61 -14.74 9.12 28.34
CA ASP A 61 -15.74 10.16 28.11
C ASP A 61 -16.07 10.85 29.45
N SER A 62 -15.19 11.75 29.89
CA SER A 62 -15.49 12.69 30.98
C SER A 62 -16.09 13.95 30.36
N TYR A 63 -17.42 13.99 30.22
CA TYR A 63 -18.18 15.20 29.95
C TYR A 63 -18.48 15.96 31.23
#